data_AF-A0A1Z1M933-F1
#
_entry.id   AF-A0A1Z1M933-F1
#
_cell.length_a   1.000
_cell.length_b   1.000
_cell.length_c   1.000
_cell.angle_alpha   90.00
_cell.angle_beta   90.00
_cell.angle_gamma   90.00
#
_symmetry.space_group_name_H-M   'P 1'
#
loop_
_entity.id
_entity.type
_entity.pdbx_description
1 polymer ?
#
loop_
_entity_poly.entity_id
_entity_poly.type
_entity_poly.pdbx_seq_one_letter_code
_entity_poly.pdbx_strand_id
1 'polypeptide(L)'
;MRLTQGAFSFLPDLTDEQIAKQIDYAISQNWAINIEYTDDPHPRNSFWELWGLPLFDIKDTATVMYEINSCRSQHSNKYIKFNAYDNTRGIESCVLSFLLNRPSYEPGFELVRTEDASRNQKYSFRSYATSKPEGSRY
;
A
#
# COMPACT_ATOMS: atom_id res chain seq x y z
N MET A 1 -6.99 -14.16 -5.57
CA MET A 1 -5.51 -14.22 -5.51
C MET A 1 -5.02 -13.40 -4.32
N ARG A 2 -3.71 -13.36 -4.00
CA ARG A 2 -3.17 -12.50 -2.94
C ARG A 2 -2.19 -11.50 -3.56
N LEU A 3 -2.45 -10.20 -3.40
CA LEU A 3 -1.55 -9.15 -3.89
C LEU A 3 -0.24 -9.17 -3.11
N THR A 4 0.91 -9.23 -3.80
CA THR A 4 2.22 -9.39 -3.16
C THR A 4 3.09 -8.12 -3.19
N GLN A 5 2.49 -6.95 -3.43
CA GLN A 5 3.18 -5.67 -3.20
C GLN A 5 3.49 -5.47 -1.71
N GLY A 6 4.51 -4.69 -1.39
CA GLY A 6 4.94 -4.44 -0.01
C GLY A 6 5.87 -5.52 0.56
N ALA A 7 6.78 -5.11 1.44
CA ALA A 7 7.94 -5.87 1.88
C ALA A 7 7.62 -7.25 2.52
N PHE A 8 6.46 -7.38 3.15
CA PHE A 8 6.12 -8.54 3.98
C PHE A 8 4.95 -9.37 3.45
N SER A 9 4.50 -9.16 2.21
CA SER A 9 3.25 -9.76 1.70
C SER A 9 3.29 -11.28 1.46
N PHE A 10 4.48 -11.89 1.51
CA PHE A 10 4.65 -13.35 1.52
C PHE A 10 4.51 -13.97 2.92
N LEU A 11 4.56 -13.15 3.97
CA LEU A 11 4.20 -13.57 5.32
C LEU A 11 2.66 -13.51 5.48
N PRO A 12 2.12 -14.15 6.54
CA PRO A 12 0.78 -13.84 7.02
C PRO A 12 0.61 -12.34 7.26
N ASP A 13 -0.64 -11.85 7.21
CA ASP A 13 -0.93 -10.46 7.52
C ASP A 13 -0.46 -10.11 8.94
N LEU A 14 0.23 -8.98 9.08
CA LEU A 14 0.86 -8.60 10.33
C LEU A 14 -0.19 -8.29 11.40
N THR A 15 0.04 -8.77 12.62
CA THR A 15 -0.77 -8.37 13.78
C THR A 15 -0.44 -6.95 14.21
N ASP A 16 -1.32 -6.33 15.00
CA ASP A 16 -1.09 -4.96 15.49
C ASP A 16 0.18 -4.86 16.34
N GLU A 17 0.53 -5.91 17.10
CA GLU A 17 1.80 -5.96 17.85
C GLU A 17 3.03 -6.04 16.93
N GLN A 18 2.90 -6.71 15.79
CA GLN A 18 3.98 -6.78 14.79
C GLN A 18 4.13 -5.44 14.05
N ILE A 19 3.00 -4.78 13.73
CA ILE A 19 2.97 -3.46 13.11
C ILE A 19 3.59 -2.42 14.06
N ALA A 20 3.23 -2.44 15.34
CA ALA A 20 3.80 -1.56 16.36
C ALA A 20 5.33 -1.64 16.39
N LYS A 21 5.91 -2.85 16.29
CA LYS A 21 7.37 -3.02 16.20
C LYS A 21 7.99 -2.43 14.93
N GLN A 22 7.28 -2.45 13.80
CA GLN A 22 7.75 -1.80 12.58
C GLN A 22 7.69 -0.27 12.69
N ILE A 23 6.69 0.26 13.40
CA ILE A 23 6.59 1.69 13.71
C ILE A 23 7.73 2.11 14.64
N ASP A 24 7.96 1.37 15.73
CA ASP A 24 9.07 1.61 16.66
C ASP A 24 10.41 1.65 15.89
N TYR A 25 10.59 0.73 14.95
CA TYR A 25 11.77 0.72 14.08
C TYR A 25 11.86 2.00 13.24
N ALA A 26 10.80 2.39 12.53
CA ALA A 26 10.80 3.61 11.72
C ALA A 26 11.06 4.88 12.56
N ILE A 27 10.49 4.97 13.76
CA ILE A 27 10.74 6.05 14.72
C ILE A 27 12.22 6.07 15.15
N SER A 28 12.81 4.90 15.44
CA SER A 28 14.23 4.80 15.82
C SER A 28 15.19 5.27 14.73
N GLN A 29 14.76 5.20 13.46
CA GLN A 29 15.52 5.68 12.31
C GLN A 29 15.25 7.16 11.97
N ASN A 30 14.38 7.83 12.73
CA ASN A 30 13.94 9.21 12.46
C ASN A 30 13.30 9.37 11.08
N TRP A 31 12.56 8.36 10.61
CA TRP A 31 11.86 8.40 9.33
C TRP A 31 10.49 9.07 9.47
N ALA A 32 10.07 9.77 8.42
CA ALA A 32 8.71 10.28 8.31
C ALA A 32 7.77 9.14 7.92
N ILE A 33 6.62 9.04 8.58
CA ILE A 33 5.65 7.96 8.35
C ILE A 33 4.45 8.50 7.60
N ASN A 34 3.96 7.77 6.60
CA ASN A 34 2.65 8.04 6.01
C ASN A 34 1.81 6.77 5.88
N ILE A 35 0.51 6.98 5.72
CA ILE A 35 -0.46 5.92 5.45
C ILE A 35 -1.14 6.26 4.13
N GLU A 36 -1.25 5.27 3.26
CA GLU A 36 -1.83 5.40 1.94
C GLU A 36 -2.84 4.29 1.70
N TYR A 37 -3.87 4.54 0.90
CA TYR A 37 -4.88 3.53 0.57
C TYR A 37 -5.30 3.57 -0.90
N THR A 38 -5.78 2.44 -1.43
CA THR A 38 -6.33 2.37 -2.78
C THR A 38 -7.29 1.20 -2.95
N ASP A 39 -8.19 1.33 -3.92
CA ASP A 39 -8.98 0.23 -4.48
C ASP A 39 -8.58 -0.12 -5.93
N ASP A 40 -7.48 0.47 -6.45
CA ASP A 40 -6.82 0.07 -7.69
C ASP A 40 -5.46 -0.57 -7.37
N PRO A 41 -5.36 -1.91 -7.36
CA PRO A 41 -4.15 -2.63 -6.98
C PRO A 41 -3.11 -2.70 -8.11
N HIS A 42 -3.28 -1.96 -9.21
CA HIS A 42 -2.38 -2.04 -10.36
C HIS A 42 -0.92 -1.76 -9.95
N PRO A 43 0.08 -2.57 -10.39
CA PRO A 43 1.47 -2.42 -9.97
C PRO A 43 2.14 -1.14 -10.44
N ARG A 44 1.50 -0.41 -11.37
CA ARG A 44 1.94 0.92 -11.85
C ARG A 44 1.09 2.06 -11.30
N ASN A 45 0.13 1.78 -10.42
CA ASN A 45 -0.55 2.80 -9.66
C ASN A 45 0.40 3.29 -8.55
N SER A 46 1.26 4.26 -8.90
CA SER A 46 2.33 4.74 -8.03
C SER A 46 1.84 5.71 -6.95
N PHE A 47 0.71 6.38 -7.17
CA PHE A 47 0.15 7.37 -6.25
C PHE A 47 -1.16 6.82 -5.68
N TRP A 48 -1.10 6.37 -4.44
CA TRP A 48 -2.29 5.98 -3.70
C TRP A 48 -2.84 7.21 -2.97
N GLU A 49 -4.09 7.12 -2.52
CA GLU A 49 -4.72 8.20 -1.78
C GLU A 49 -4.03 8.37 -0.42
N LEU A 50 -3.70 9.61 -0.08
CA LEU A 50 -3.09 9.93 1.20
C LEU A 50 -4.14 9.89 2.32
N TRP A 51 -3.82 9.18 3.40
CA TRP A 51 -4.53 9.32 4.66
C TRP A 51 -3.92 10.47 5.46
N GLY A 52 -4.49 11.66 5.32
CA GLY A 52 -3.99 12.87 5.96
C GLY A 52 -2.63 13.32 5.42
N LEU A 53 -1.82 13.94 6.29
CA LEU A 53 -0.46 14.36 5.97
C LEU A 53 0.56 13.36 6.53
N PRO A 54 1.76 13.23 5.92
CA PRO A 54 2.85 12.49 6.54
C PRO A 54 3.14 13.03 7.95
N LEU A 55 3.35 12.09 8.87
CA LEU A 55 3.62 12.36 10.26
C LEU A 55 5.14 12.47 10.44
N PHE A 56 5.60 13.70 10.69
CA PHE A 56 7.01 14.03 10.95
C PHE A 56 7.30 14.08 12.45
N ASP A 57 8.56 13.89 12.84
CA ASP A 57 9.05 14.03 14.21
C ASP A 57 8.25 13.24 15.28
N ILE A 58 7.69 12.09 14.88
CA ILE A 58 6.91 11.24 15.78
C ILE A 58 7.81 10.58 16.81
N LYS A 59 7.35 10.58 18.07
CA LYS A 59 8.03 9.92 19.19
C LYS A 59 7.23 8.79 19.81
N ASP A 60 5.96 8.67 19.45
CA ASP A 60 5.00 7.76 20.06
C ASP A 60 4.31 6.89 19.02
N THR A 61 4.49 5.58 19.17
CA THR A 61 3.90 4.54 18.32
C THR A 61 2.38 4.51 18.43
N ALA A 62 1.79 4.87 19.58
CA ALA A 62 0.35 4.85 19.74
C ALA A 62 -0.35 5.87 18.83
N THR A 63 0.26 7.03 18.61
CA THR A 63 -0.22 8.05 17.66
C THR A 63 -0.34 7.50 16.24
N VAL A 64 0.67 6.77 15.76
CA VAL A 64 0.63 6.16 14.41
C VAL A 64 -0.40 5.03 14.34
N MET A 65 -0.46 4.18 15.37
CA MET A 65 -1.44 3.10 15.44
C MET A 65 -2.89 3.62 15.46
N TYR A 66 -3.14 4.78 16.08
CA TYR A 66 -4.43 5.44 16.05
C TYR A 66 -4.85 5.82 14.62
N GLU A 67 -3.95 6.42 13.84
CA GLU A 67 -4.20 6.77 12.44
C GLU A 67 -4.42 5.53 11.56
N ILE A 68 -3.63 4.47 11.76
CA ILE A 68 -3.80 3.19 11.07
C ILE A 68 -5.20 2.63 11.31
N ASN A 69 -5.63 2.59 12.57
CA ASN A 69 -6.94 2.06 12.94
C ASN A 69 -8.09 2.93 12.43
N SER A 70 -7.91 4.26 12.46
CA SER A 70 -8.88 5.19 11.88
C SER A 70 -9.03 4.98 10.37
N CYS A 71 -7.92 4.85 9.64
CA CYS A 71 -7.92 4.55 8.20
C CYS A 71 -8.61 3.21 7.89
N ARG A 72 -8.27 2.14 8.65
CA ARG A 72 -8.92 0.82 8.53
C ARG A 72 -10.42 0.88 8.76
N SER A 73 -10.88 1.68 9.73
CA SER A 73 -12.32 1.81 10.03
C SER A 73 -13.11 2.45 8.88
N GLN A 74 -12.51 3.40 8.14
CA GLN A 74 -13.16 4.10 7.02
C GLN A 74 -12.95 3.40 5.67
N HIS A 75 -11.90 2.59 5.54
CA HIS A 75 -11.49 1.96 4.28
C HIS A 75 -11.22 0.45 4.45
N SER A 76 -12.09 -0.24 5.19
CA SER A 76 -11.95 -1.65 5.55
C SER A 76 -11.90 -2.61 4.35
N ASN A 77 -12.53 -2.24 3.22
CA ASN A 77 -12.53 -3.01 1.98
C ASN A 77 -11.44 -2.59 0.98
N LYS A 78 -10.51 -1.69 1.35
CA LYS A 78 -9.43 -1.20 0.47
C LYS A 78 -8.08 -1.76 0.87
N TYR A 79 -7.11 -1.69 -0.04
CA TYR A 79 -5.71 -1.85 0.35
C TYR A 79 -5.27 -0.63 1.13
N ILE A 80 -4.59 -0.85 2.25
CA ILE A 80 -3.95 0.20 3.05
C ILE A 80 -2.49 -0.21 3.21
N LYS A 81 -1.57 0.73 3.03
CA LYS A 81 -0.14 0.50 3.23
C LYS A 81 0.46 1.55 4.16
N PHE A 82 1.43 1.08 4.95
CA PHE A 82 2.35 1.90 5.70
C PHE A 82 3.52 2.24 4.79
N ASN A 83 4.00 3.49 4.80
CA ASN A 83 5.30 3.82 4.25
C ASN A 83 6.14 4.66 5.22
N ALA A 84 7.45 4.47 5.17
CA ALA A 84 8.43 5.29 5.86
C ALA A 84 9.44 5.90 4.88
N TYR A 85 9.74 7.17 5.08
CA TYR A 85 10.58 7.99 4.22
C TYR A 85 11.80 8.52 4.97
N ASP A 86 12.97 8.37 4.36
CA ASP A 86 14.23 8.86 4.88
C ASP A 86 14.63 10.14 4.14
N ASN A 87 14.86 11.22 4.88
CA ASN A 87 15.26 12.52 4.34
C ASN A 87 16.79 12.72 4.33
N THR A 88 17.57 11.71 4.71
CA THR A 88 19.03 11.73 4.63
C THR A 88 19.46 11.95 3.19
N ARG A 89 20.35 12.92 2.98
CA ARG A 89 20.90 13.25 1.66
C ARG A 89 21.45 12.01 0.96
N GLY A 90 21.01 11.77 -0.27
CA GLY A 90 21.37 10.59 -1.05
C GLY A 90 20.42 9.39 -0.90
N ILE A 91 19.49 9.43 0.07
CA ILE A 91 18.37 8.50 0.14
C ILE A 91 17.11 9.20 -0.37
N GLU A 92 16.61 10.22 0.33
CA GLU A 92 15.51 11.12 -0.09
C GLU A 92 14.31 10.37 -0.71
N SER A 93 13.94 9.22 -0.12
CA SER A 93 13.01 8.26 -0.71
C SER A 93 12.29 7.42 0.34
N CYS A 94 11.24 6.73 -0.09
CA CYS A 94 10.64 5.64 0.67
C CYS A 94 11.66 4.50 0.86
N VAL A 95 11.83 4.07 2.10
CA VAL A 95 12.79 3.02 2.51
C VAL A 95 12.10 1.77 3.05
N LEU A 96 10.83 1.89 3.45
CA LEU A 96 10.01 0.77 3.91
C LEU A 96 8.56 0.99 3.47
N SER A 97 7.96 -0.03 2.85
CA SER A 97 6.54 -0.03 2.50
C SER A 97 5.95 -1.43 2.67
N PHE A 98 4.84 -1.55 3.39
CA PHE A 98 4.14 -2.82 3.59
C PHE A 98 2.63 -2.66 3.78
N LEU A 99 1.87 -3.70 3.44
CA LEU A 99 0.41 -3.68 3.53
C LEU A 99 -0.08 -3.85 4.96
N LEU A 100 -1.02 -3.00 5.37
CA LEU A 100 -1.70 -2.98 6.66
C LEU A 100 -3.11 -3.57 6.59
N ASN A 101 -3.77 -3.47 5.43
CA ASN A 101 -5.12 -3.96 5.19
C ASN A 101 -5.26 -4.46 3.76
N ARG A 102 -6.20 -5.40 3.56
CA ARG A 102 -6.54 -5.97 2.26
C ARG A 102 -8.06 -6.10 2.15
N PRO A 103 -8.62 -6.00 0.94
CA PRO A 103 -9.96 -6.49 0.68
C PRO A 103 -10.08 -7.99 1.01
N SER A 104 -11.27 -8.43 1.40
CA SER A 104 -11.54 -9.84 1.77
C SER A 104 -11.37 -10.81 0.60
N TYR A 105 -11.61 -10.34 -0.62
CA TYR A 105 -11.44 -11.12 -1.85
C TYR A 105 -10.82 -10.26 -2.96
N GLU A 106 -9.66 -10.69 -3.46
CA GLU A 106 -8.98 -10.04 -4.59
C GLU A 106 -9.15 -10.87 -5.87
N PRO A 107 -9.91 -10.39 -6.88
CA PRO A 107 -10.13 -11.13 -8.13
C PRO A 107 -8.88 -11.23 -9.02
N GLY A 108 -7.89 -10.34 -8.85
CA GLY A 108 -6.65 -10.33 -9.61
C GLY A 108 -6.72 -9.49 -10.88
N PHE A 109 -5.96 -9.90 -11.89
CA PHE A 109 -5.71 -9.09 -13.08
C PHE A 109 -6.02 -9.83 -14.38
N GLU A 110 -6.58 -9.09 -15.33
CA GLU A 110 -6.65 -9.46 -16.73
C GLU A 110 -5.34 -9.09 -17.43
N LEU A 111 -4.85 -9.99 -18.30
CA LEU A 111 -3.73 -9.73 -19.21
C LEU A 111 -4.26 -9.59 -20.64
N VAL A 112 -4.37 -8.34 -21.10
CA VAL A 112 -4.78 -8.02 -22.47
C VAL A 112 -3.57 -8.12 -23.39
N ARG A 113 -3.75 -8.81 -24.52
CA ARG A 113 -2.75 -8.97 -25.57
C ARG A 113 -3.29 -8.35 -26.86
N THR A 114 -2.66 -7.28 -27.31
CA THR A 114 -3.00 -6.64 -28.60
C THR A 114 -1.94 -7.01 -29.62
N GLU A 115 -2.36 -7.62 -30.73
CA GLU A 115 -1.47 -7.95 -31.85
C GLU A 115 -0.86 -6.66 -32.43
N ASP A 116 0.45 -6.73 -32.71
CA ASP A 116 1.23 -5.64 -33.30
C ASP A 116 1.99 -6.16 -34.53
N ALA A 117 2.91 -5.37 -35.10
CA ALA A 117 3.68 -5.78 -36.27
C ALA A 117 4.31 -7.19 -36.09
N SER A 118 4.07 -8.06 -37.08
CA SER A 118 4.56 -9.44 -37.13
C SER A 118 4.05 -10.32 -35.97
N ARG A 119 4.91 -10.64 -34.99
CA ARG A 119 4.59 -11.50 -33.83
C ARG A 119 4.70 -10.73 -32.51
N ASN A 120 4.81 -9.41 -32.58
CA ASN A 120 4.86 -8.56 -31.41
C ASN A 120 3.48 -8.46 -30.76
N GLN A 121 3.46 -8.32 -29.43
CA GLN A 121 2.26 -8.07 -28.67
C GLN A 121 2.46 -6.87 -27.75
N LYS A 122 1.47 -5.99 -27.72
CA LYS A 122 1.37 -4.92 -26.73
C LYS A 122 0.52 -5.40 -25.57
N TYR A 123 1.06 -5.33 -24.36
CA TYR A 123 0.42 -5.84 -23.15
C TYR A 123 -0.22 -4.72 -22.34
N SER A 124 -1.40 -5.00 -21.78
CA SER A 124 -2.01 -4.19 -20.73
C SER A 124 -2.43 -5.10 -19.59
N PHE A 125 -2.10 -4.70 -18.36
CA PHE A 125 -2.66 -5.30 -17.15
C PHE A 125 -3.87 -4.48 -16.71
N ARG A 126 -4.95 -5.15 -16.30
CA ARG A 126 -6.14 -4.47 -15.78
C ARG A 126 -6.61 -5.20 -14.54
N SER A 127 -6.87 -4.49 -13.45
CA SER A 127 -7.48 -5.11 -12.27
C SER A 127 -8.95 -5.41 -12.56
N TYR A 128 -9.42 -6.61 -12.24
CA TYR A 128 -10.85 -6.92 -12.36
C TYR A 128 -11.70 -6.02 -11.46
N ALA A 129 -11.18 -5.58 -10.31
CA ALA A 129 -11.88 -4.65 -9.42
C ALA A 129 -12.16 -3.30 -10.09
N THR A 130 -11.24 -2.82 -10.92
CA THR A 130 -11.35 -1.53 -11.62
C THR A 130 -12.35 -1.50 -12.78
N SER A 131 -13.01 -2.63 -13.07
CA SER A 131 -14.18 -2.63 -13.97
C SER A 131 -15.38 -1.90 -13.37
N LYS A 132 -15.40 -1.73 -12.03
CA LYS A 132 -16.39 -0.95 -11.30
C LYS A 132 -15.85 0.46 -10.98
N PRO A 133 -16.72 1.47 -10.83
CA PRO A 133 -16.32 2.79 -10.37
C PRO A 133 -15.70 2.73 -8.97
N GLU A 134 -14.84 3.70 -8.67
CA GLU A 134 -14.20 3.86 -7.36
C GLU A 134 -15.23 3.85 -6.22
N GLY A 135 -14.87 3.28 -5.08
CA GLY A 135 -15.77 3.17 -3.91
C GLY A 135 -16.86 2.11 -4.02
N SER A 136 -17.07 1.55 -5.22
CA SER A 136 -17.92 0.36 -5.46
C SER A 136 -17.09 -0.89 -5.81
N ARG A 137 -15.76 -0.80 -5.63
CA ARG A 137 -14.81 -1.90 -5.80
C ARG A 137 -14.68 -2.66 -4.47
N TYR A 138 -14.50 -3.98 -4.59
CA TYR A 138 -14.42 -4.95 -3.49
C TYR A 138 -15.70 -5.07 -2.66
#